data_AF-A0A951NF56-F1
#
_entry.id   AF-A0A951NF56-F1
#
_cell.length_a   1.000
_cell.length_b   1.000
_cell.length_c   1.000
_cell.angle_alpha   90.00
_cell.angle_beta   90.00
_cell.angle_gamma   90.00
#
_symmetry.space_group_name_H-M   'P 1'
#
loop_
_entity.id
_entity.type
_entity.pdbx_description
1 polymer ?
#
loop_
_entity_poly.entity_id
_entity_poly.type
_entity_poly.pdbx_seq_one_letter_code
_entity_poly.pdbx_strand_id
1 'polypeptide(L)'
;MMLSASLDPVDVPAGEHEKSMSTLEVSSSDTSDREVQLQVTGPAAGWSWIVPATLLVPAGATASARIVFSPPGGAKLPAGSVPFGITVTGGTEPLVAQGTVGIREFHDLFMALRPAHAVVSSGSSHRLTVENRGNAVVRADLDATASADVGGPAERQLTVTVDPPSIVVEPGDSAEAVVTVEALARPRRRMGGQHRFEIVVRPVGAPAKTVTGRLPEPSRRAAPRAPAIAGVLVLVLVGGLGLRATVLSGGESRPGASEPAPDAACPAEGHLGSASDGNREQPTASGYTFLSAGGEGGCFPARFNPCEPVSYVLNDALAPPGGVAEVREAIARVAEATGIAIVDAGTSDEQLAISRSPYQPERYGQRWAPILIGWSALGAAADPGAAADVIVVGRGRPLTVDNVLVSGVLELNVDAVRDRSSGAPLPSGFGRGVTTGRVILHELGHVFGLGHPSGRDQLMYAELAEHTLPEAEFGIGDRAGLRLLGAEAGCVDVPPLPPGPVTPR
;
A
#
# COMPACT_ATOMS: atom_id res chain seq x y z
N MET A 1 -5.19 -25.96 -39.22
CA MET A 1 -6.41 -25.45 -38.54
C MET A 1 -5.98 -24.20 -37.81
N MET A 2 -6.60 -23.06 -38.10
CA MET A 2 -6.04 -21.75 -37.71
C MET A 2 -7.01 -21.00 -36.80
N LEU A 3 -6.57 -20.77 -35.57
CA LEU A 3 -7.08 -19.72 -34.69
C LEU A 3 -6.38 -18.42 -35.05
N SER A 4 -7.09 -17.30 -34.98
CA SER A 4 -6.50 -15.97 -35.06
C SER A 4 -7.03 -15.10 -33.93
N ALA A 5 -6.18 -14.18 -33.49
CA ALA A 5 -6.47 -13.27 -32.39
C ALA A 5 -6.07 -11.85 -32.78
N SER A 6 -6.95 -10.88 -32.52
CA SER A 6 -6.73 -9.46 -32.82
C SER A 6 -7.04 -8.61 -31.59
N LEU A 7 -6.28 -7.52 -31.43
CA LEU A 7 -6.40 -6.56 -30.33
C LEU A 7 -6.69 -5.18 -30.89
N ASP A 8 -7.60 -4.46 -30.23
CA ASP A 8 -7.72 -3.02 -30.46
C ASP A 8 -6.49 -2.31 -29.88
N PRO A 9 -5.98 -1.23 -30.52
CA PRO A 9 -4.94 -0.38 -29.94
C PRO A 9 -5.51 0.39 -28.75
N VAL A 10 -4.80 0.34 -27.62
CA VAL A 10 -5.28 0.79 -26.31
C VAL A 10 -4.38 1.89 -25.80
N ASP A 11 -4.63 3.12 -26.25
CA ASP A 11 -4.19 4.32 -25.54
C ASP A 11 -5.18 4.58 -24.41
N VAL A 12 -5.13 3.75 -23.36
CA VAL A 12 -5.94 4.06 -22.18
C VAL A 12 -5.08 4.83 -21.20
N PRO A 13 -5.43 6.10 -20.94
CA PRO A 13 -4.62 6.95 -20.11
C PRO A 13 -4.87 6.57 -18.65
N ALA A 14 -4.13 5.60 -18.11
CA ALA A 14 -4.29 5.23 -16.71
C ALA A 14 -3.70 6.32 -15.81
N GLY A 15 -4.56 7.11 -15.17
CA GLY A 15 -4.19 7.91 -13.99
C GLY A 15 -4.11 7.03 -12.74
N GLU A 16 -3.74 7.63 -11.60
CA GLU A 16 -3.76 6.96 -10.29
C GLU A 16 -5.10 6.20 -10.12
N HIS A 17 -5.03 4.87 -10.01
CA HIS A 17 -6.20 4.00 -9.75
C HIS A 17 -7.28 3.94 -10.87
N GLU A 18 -7.00 4.46 -12.07
CA GLU A 18 -7.96 4.47 -13.17
C GLU A 18 -7.93 3.17 -13.98
N LYS A 19 -9.06 2.45 -13.97
CA LYS A 19 -9.21 1.20 -14.73
C LYS A 19 -9.35 1.49 -16.21
N SER A 20 -8.71 0.62 -16.97
CA SER A 20 -8.56 0.74 -18.40
C SER A 20 -8.96 -0.58 -19.05
N MET A 21 -9.61 -0.53 -20.21
CA MET A 21 -10.20 -1.73 -20.81
C MET A 21 -9.84 -1.86 -22.29
N SER A 22 -9.65 -3.10 -22.73
CA SER A 22 -9.43 -3.47 -24.13
C SER A 22 -10.27 -4.70 -24.48
N THR A 23 -10.46 -4.93 -25.77
CA THR A 23 -11.14 -6.11 -26.30
C THR A 23 -10.16 -6.97 -27.07
N LEU A 24 -10.16 -8.27 -26.77
CA LEU A 24 -9.56 -9.32 -27.57
C LEU A 24 -10.66 -9.97 -28.41
N GLU A 25 -10.44 -10.06 -29.72
CA GLU A 25 -11.27 -10.87 -30.61
C GLU A 25 -10.52 -12.15 -31.00
N VAL A 26 -11.16 -13.31 -30.83
CA VAL A 26 -10.63 -14.63 -31.21
C VAL A 26 -11.57 -15.27 -32.22
N SER A 27 -11.05 -15.69 -33.37
CA SER A 27 -11.82 -16.34 -34.42
C SER A 27 -11.26 -17.72 -34.76
N SER A 28 -12.15 -18.64 -35.11
CA SER A 28 -11.81 -20.01 -35.49
C SER A 28 -12.23 -20.32 -36.92
N SER A 29 -11.33 -20.92 -37.72
CA SER A 29 -11.62 -21.45 -39.05
C SER A 29 -12.14 -22.90 -39.03
N ASP A 30 -12.35 -23.48 -37.85
CA ASP A 30 -12.78 -24.86 -37.69
C ASP A 30 -14.30 -25.02 -37.83
N THR A 31 -14.73 -26.26 -38.10
CA THR A 31 -16.14 -26.64 -38.30
C THR A 31 -16.85 -27.07 -37.03
N SER A 32 -16.16 -27.04 -35.87
CA SER A 32 -16.71 -27.35 -34.55
C SER A 32 -16.33 -26.26 -33.55
N ASP A 33 -17.18 -26.05 -32.55
CA ASP A 33 -16.91 -25.14 -31.45
C ASP A 33 -15.63 -25.55 -30.71
N ARG A 34 -14.92 -24.57 -30.19
CA ARG A 34 -13.67 -24.81 -29.46
C ARG A 34 -13.58 -23.95 -28.22
N GLU A 35 -13.23 -24.58 -27.13
CA GLU A 35 -12.88 -23.89 -25.89
C GLU A 35 -11.40 -23.51 -25.92
N VAL A 36 -11.10 -22.25 -25.61
CA VAL A 36 -9.72 -21.75 -25.50
C VAL A 36 -9.49 -21.14 -24.13
N GLN A 37 -8.27 -21.28 -23.62
CA GLN A 37 -7.80 -20.62 -22.41
C GLN A 37 -7.01 -19.37 -22.79
N LEU A 38 -7.24 -18.29 -22.07
CA LEU A 38 -6.70 -16.96 -22.30
C LEU A 38 -5.89 -16.52 -21.09
N GLN A 39 -4.64 -16.15 -21.30
CA GLN A 39 -3.76 -15.68 -20.24
C GLN A 39 -3.02 -14.41 -20.66
N VAL A 40 -3.10 -13.36 -19.85
CA VAL A 40 -2.29 -12.15 -20.07
C VAL A 40 -0.85 -12.42 -19.65
N THR A 41 0.10 -12.02 -20.48
CA THR A 41 1.54 -12.24 -20.29
C THR A 41 2.34 -10.95 -20.49
N GLY A 42 3.60 -10.96 -20.06
CA GLY A 42 4.50 -9.81 -20.15
C GLY A 42 4.36 -8.82 -18.97
N PRO A 43 5.01 -7.65 -19.06
CA PRO A 43 5.11 -6.71 -17.96
C PRO A 43 3.79 -6.21 -17.37
N ALA A 44 2.71 -6.21 -18.16
CA ALA A 44 1.38 -5.82 -17.66
C ALA A 44 0.63 -6.91 -16.91
N ALA A 45 1.05 -8.18 -16.98
CA ALA A 45 0.30 -9.31 -16.43
C ALA A 45 0.07 -9.18 -14.91
N GLY A 46 1.04 -8.62 -14.17
CA GLY A 46 0.93 -8.42 -12.73
C GLY A 46 -0.15 -7.44 -12.30
N TRP A 47 -0.75 -6.67 -13.21
CA TRP A 47 -1.76 -5.65 -12.91
C TRP A 47 -2.86 -5.58 -13.99
N SER A 48 -3.00 -6.65 -14.78
CA SER A 48 -4.10 -6.83 -15.73
C SER A 48 -4.68 -8.23 -15.64
N TRP A 49 -5.84 -8.44 -16.23
CA TRP A 49 -6.52 -9.74 -16.31
C TRP A 49 -7.45 -9.77 -17.52
N ILE A 50 -7.90 -10.96 -17.91
CA ILE A 50 -8.83 -11.16 -19.03
C ILE A 50 -10.08 -11.89 -18.57
N VAL A 51 -11.25 -11.40 -19.01
CA VAL A 51 -12.55 -11.95 -18.65
C VAL A 51 -13.40 -12.18 -19.91
N PRO A 52 -13.90 -13.41 -20.12
CA PRO A 52 -13.59 -14.62 -19.34
C PRO A 52 -12.16 -15.14 -19.63
N ALA A 53 -11.56 -15.88 -18.69
CA ALA A 53 -10.27 -16.55 -18.91
C ALA A 53 -10.41 -17.82 -19.78
N THR A 54 -11.60 -18.41 -19.80
CA THR A 54 -11.96 -19.51 -20.69
C THR A 54 -13.04 -19.04 -21.66
N LEU A 55 -12.78 -19.11 -22.96
CA LEU A 55 -13.66 -18.59 -24.00
C LEU A 55 -14.10 -19.70 -24.94
N LEU A 56 -15.41 -19.87 -25.10
CA LEU A 56 -15.96 -20.73 -26.15
C LEU A 56 -16.01 -19.95 -27.47
N VAL A 57 -15.26 -20.41 -28.47
CA VAL A 57 -15.22 -19.85 -29.81
C VAL A 57 -16.09 -20.73 -30.73
N PRO A 58 -17.23 -20.25 -31.23
CA PRO A 58 -18.08 -21.05 -32.10
C PRO A 58 -17.44 -21.31 -33.46
N ALA A 59 -17.83 -22.43 -34.09
CA ALA A 59 -17.36 -22.81 -35.42
C ALA A 59 -17.58 -21.69 -36.47
N GLY A 60 -16.52 -21.27 -37.16
CA GLY A 60 -16.58 -20.24 -38.20
C GLY A 60 -16.96 -18.84 -37.71
N ALA A 61 -16.95 -18.58 -36.41
CA ALA A 61 -17.33 -17.30 -35.80
C ALA A 61 -16.19 -16.66 -34.99
N THR A 62 -16.43 -15.43 -34.55
CA THR A 62 -15.57 -14.67 -33.64
C THR A 62 -16.23 -14.59 -32.26
N ALA A 63 -15.46 -14.81 -31.22
CA ALA A 63 -15.83 -14.56 -29.83
C ALA A 63 -14.92 -13.48 -29.25
N SER A 64 -15.39 -12.74 -28.24
CA SER A 64 -14.64 -11.66 -27.62
C SER A 64 -14.40 -11.89 -26.14
N ALA A 65 -13.24 -11.45 -25.67
CA ALA A 65 -12.88 -11.38 -24.27
C ALA A 65 -12.40 -9.97 -23.94
N ARG A 66 -12.57 -9.57 -22.68
CA ARG A 66 -12.28 -8.23 -22.21
C ARG A 66 -11.03 -8.24 -21.36
N ILE A 67 -10.05 -7.42 -21.71
CA ILE A 67 -8.85 -7.22 -20.91
C ILE A 67 -9.09 -6.02 -20.03
N VAL A 68 -8.80 -6.16 -18.75
CA VAL A 68 -8.87 -5.07 -17.77
C VAL A 68 -7.47 -4.81 -17.27
N PHE A 69 -7.06 -3.55 -17.32
CA PHE A 69 -5.81 -3.06 -16.76
C PHE A 69 -6.14 -2.19 -15.55
N SER A 70 -5.52 -2.50 -14.42
CA SER A 70 -5.56 -1.69 -13.20
C SER A 70 -4.13 -1.50 -12.71
N PRO A 71 -3.37 -0.60 -13.34
CA PRO A 71 -2.00 -0.35 -12.94
C PRO A 71 -1.96 0.16 -11.49
N PRO A 72 -0.91 -0.21 -10.74
CA PRO A 72 -0.70 0.30 -9.39
C PRO A 72 -0.50 1.83 -9.42
N GLY A 73 -1.02 2.52 -8.40
CA GLY A 73 -0.67 3.91 -8.15
C GLY A 73 0.76 4.05 -7.62
N GLY A 74 1.34 5.25 -7.71
CA GLY A 74 2.66 5.56 -7.15
C GLY A 74 3.83 5.39 -8.14
N ALA A 75 5.02 5.76 -7.68
CA ALA A 75 6.21 5.90 -8.52
C ALA A 75 6.75 4.61 -9.18
N LYS A 76 6.22 3.45 -8.78
CA LYS A 76 6.73 2.12 -9.17
C LYS A 76 6.44 1.73 -10.61
N LEU A 77 5.46 2.37 -11.26
CA LEU A 77 5.16 2.15 -12.66
C LEU A 77 5.43 3.45 -13.46
N PRO A 78 6.63 3.59 -14.06
CA PRO A 78 6.98 4.77 -14.83
C PRO A 78 5.96 5.05 -15.93
N ALA A 79 5.74 6.33 -16.20
CA ALA A 79 4.94 6.75 -17.34
C ALA A 79 5.55 6.26 -18.67
N GLY A 80 4.70 5.93 -19.64
CA GLY A 80 5.11 5.43 -20.95
C GLY A 80 4.34 4.20 -21.40
N SER A 81 4.79 3.58 -22.50
CA SER A 81 4.12 2.40 -23.08
C SER A 81 4.63 1.11 -22.47
N VAL A 82 3.74 0.31 -21.88
CA VAL A 82 4.05 -1.02 -21.35
C VAL A 82 3.52 -2.09 -22.29
N PRO A 83 4.36 -3.02 -22.78
CA PRO A 83 3.91 -4.11 -23.64
C PRO A 83 3.17 -5.19 -22.84
N PHE A 84 2.23 -5.85 -23.48
CA PHE A 84 1.56 -7.05 -22.97
C PHE A 84 1.30 -8.05 -24.10
N GLY A 85 1.22 -9.32 -23.72
CA GLY A 85 0.82 -10.42 -24.59
C GLY A 85 -0.45 -11.10 -24.09
N ILE A 86 -1.16 -11.78 -24.97
CA ILE A 86 -2.23 -12.70 -24.57
C ILE A 86 -1.97 -14.03 -25.24
N THR A 87 -1.69 -15.03 -24.41
CA THR A 87 -1.52 -16.41 -24.84
C THR A 87 -2.88 -17.07 -24.95
N VAL A 88 -3.19 -17.60 -26.12
CA VAL A 88 -4.41 -18.36 -26.41
C VAL A 88 -4.03 -19.83 -26.59
N THR A 89 -4.46 -20.69 -25.67
CA THR A 89 -4.24 -22.14 -25.70
C THR A 89 -5.53 -22.90 -25.96
N GLY A 90 -5.45 -24.04 -26.65
CA GLY A 90 -6.63 -24.83 -27.08
C GLY A 90 -6.64 -25.17 -28.58
N GLY A 91 -5.72 -24.59 -29.37
CA GLY A 91 -5.42 -25.00 -30.74
C GLY A 91 -4.30 -26.04 -30.83
N THR A 92 -3.89 -26.40 -32.05
CA THR A 92 -2.72 -27.28 -32.30
C THR A 92 -1.41 -26.70 -31.78
N GLU A 93 -1.31 -25.36 -31.79
CA GLU A 93 -0.18 -24.61 -31.22
C GLU A 93 -0.72 -23.39 -30.46
N PRO A 94 -0.04 -22.94 -29.38
CA PRO A 94 -0.39 -21.72 -28.68
C PRO A 94 -0.16 -20.50 -29.57
N LEU A 95 -1.14 -19.59 -29.59
CA LEU A 95 -1.06 -18.32 -30.31
C LEU A 95 -0.83 -17.19 -29.31
N VAL A 96 -0.03 -16.18 -29.68
CA VAL A 96 0.18 -14.99 -28.85
C VAL A 96 -0.25 -13.74 -29.62
N ALA A 97 -1.22 -13.00 -29.07
CA ALA A 97 -1.55 -11.65 -29.51
C ALA A 97 -0.74 -10.63 -28.68
N GLN A 98 -0.25 -9.55 -29.30
CA GLN A 98 0.57 -8.54 -28.63
C GLN A 98 -0.10 -7.16 -28.67
N GLY A 99 0.05 -6.39 -27.59
CA GLY A 99 -0.43 -5.02 -27.49
C GLY A 99 0.44 -4.16 -26.57
N THR A 100 0.10 -2.88 -26.49
CA THR A 100 0.73 -1.91 -25.57
C THR A 100 -0.34 -1.13 -24.84
N VAL A 101 -0.07 -0.78 -23.58
CA VAL A 101 -0.92 0.09 -22.77
C VAL A 101 -0.11 1.33 -22.35
N GLY A 102 -0.69 2.51 -22.53
CA GLY A 102 -0.06 3.80 -22.20
C GLY A 102 -0.31 4.24 -20.76
N ILE A 103 0.76 4.32 -19.95
CA ILE A 103 0.69 4.85 -18.58
C ILE A 103 0.90 6.36 -18.62
N ARG A 104 -0.05 7.14 -18.10
CA ARG A 104 0.07 8.59 -18.04
C ARG A 104 1.08 9.03 -16.99
N GLU A 105 1.66 10.20 -17.22
CA GLU A 105 2.38 10.93 -16.19
C GLU A 105 1.41 11.44 -15.13
N PHE A 106 1.74 11.19 -13.87
CA PHE A 106 1.17 11.89 -12.74
C PHE A 106 2.30 12.41 -11.84
N HIS A 107 2.07 13.59 -11.28
CA HIS A 107 3.06 14.30 -10.48
C HIS A 107 2.57 14.41 -9.03
N ASP A 108 3.28 13.78 -8.09
CA ASP A 108 3.11 14.04 -6.67
C ASP A 108 4.48 14.36 -6.06
N LEU A 109 4.62 15.57 -5.54
CA LEU A 109 5.85 16.04 -4.88
C LEU A 109 5.59 16.30 -3.41
N PHE A 110 6.40 15.68 -2.55
CA PHE A 110 6.43 15.96 -1.13
C PHE A 110 7.68 16.78 -0.79
N MET A 111 7.54 17.74 0.12
CA MET A 111 8.64 18.62 0.50
C MET A 111 8.72 18.74 2.01
N ALA A 112 9.92 18.63 2.55
CA ALA A 112 10.19 18.82 3.97
C ALA A 112 11.36 19.76 4.19
N LEU A 113 11.25 20.67 5.16
CA LEU A 113 12.32 21.58 5.57
C LEU A 113 12.81 21.22 6.98
N ARG A 114 14.10 20.97 7.15
CA ARG A 114 14.70 20.51 8.41
C ARG A 114 15.94 21.34 8.80
N PRO A 115 16.00 21.91 10.02
CA PRO A 115 14.87 22.12 10.93
C PRO A 115 13.87 23.10 10.32
N ALA A 116 12.57 23.01 10.62
CA ALA A 116 11.59 24.00 10.15
C ALA A 116 11.72 25.37 10.85
N HIS A 117 12.43 25.40 11.98
CA HIS A 117 12.66 26.55 12.83
C HIS A 117 14.15 26.77 13.06
N ALA A 118 14.62 28.00 12.96
CA ALA A 118 15.99 28.34 13.31
C ALA A 118 16.19 28.47 14.82
N VAL A 119 17.34 28.00 15.32
CA VAL A 119 17.74 28.11 16.73
C VAL A 119 18.54 29.39 17.00
N VAL A 120 19.16 29.96 15.95
CA VAL A 120 20.08 31.10 16.03
C VAL A 120 19.60 32.26 15.15
N SER A 121 19.79 33.49 15.65
CA SER A 121 19.17 34.69 15.11
C SER A 121 19.99 35.45 14.07
N SER A 122 21.25 35.05 13.83
CA SER A 122 22.16 35.74 12.88
C SER A 122 22.24 35.05 11.52
N GLY A 123 21.80 33.81 11.44
CA GLY A 123 21.76 33.00 10.24
C GLY A 123 21.41 31.56 10.57
N SER A 124 20.77 30.86 9.64
CA SER A 124 20.40 29.46 9.78
C SER A 124 20.57 28.70 8.47
N SER A 125 20.99 27.45 8.60
CA SER A 125 21.04 26.50 7.49
C SER A 125 19.91 25.50 7.69
N HIS A 126 19.14 25.28 6.63
CA HIS A 126 18.04 24.33 6.57
C HIS A 126 18.32 23.35 5.42
N ARG A 127 17.83 22.12 5.57
CA ARG A 127 17.84 21.09 4.54
C ARG A 127 16.43 20.97 3.98
N LEU A 128 16.26 21.30 2.71
CA LEU A 128 15.05 21.02 1.95
C LEU A 128 15.20 19.62 1.34
N THR A 129 14.30 18.71 1.68
CA THR A 129 14.15 17.43 1.01
C THR A 129 12.94 17.51 0.10
N VAL A 130 13.11 17.20 -1.19
CA VAL A 130 12.05 17.10 -2.20
C VAL A 130 11.97 15.65 -2.64
N GLU A 131 10.85 15.01 -2.34
CA GLU A 131 10.57 13.60 -2.65
C GLU A 131 9.58 13.53 -3.82
N ASN A 132 9.92 12.75 -4.84
CA ASN A 132 9.06 12.50 -5.99
C ASN A 132 8.24 11.23 -5.77
N ARG A 133 6.97 11.40 -5.43
CA ARG A 133 5.98 10.31 -5.31
C ARG A 133 5.21 10.07 -6.61
N GLY A 134 5.44 10.90 -7.62
CA GLY A 134 4.95 10.75 -8.98
C GLY A 134 5.63 9.61 -9.74
N ASN A 135 5.11 9.27 -10.92
CA ASN A 135 5.70 8.25 -11.80
C ASN A 135 6.51 8.80 -12.99
N ALA A 136 6.74 10.11 -13.02
CA ALA A 136 7.53 10.79 -14.06
C ALA A 136 8.70 11.54 -13.43
N VAL A 137 9.80 11.67 -14.18
CA VAL A 137 10.98 12.43 -13.75
C VAL A 137 10.59 13.88 -13.51
N VAL A 138 10.84 14.38 -12.31
CA VAL A 138 10.58 15.79 -11.98
C VAL A 138 11.86 16.58 -12.13
N ARG A 139 11.81 17.63 -12.96
CA ARG A 139 12.81 18.70 -12.98
C ARG A 139 12.19 19.92 -12.31
N ALA A 140 12.82 20.46 -11.28
CA ALA A 140 12.28 21.60 -10.55
C ALA A 140 13.33 22.68 -10.28
N ASP A 141 12.94 23.93 -10.53
CA ASP A 141 13.71 25.10 -10.09
C ASP A 141 13.33 25.45 -8.65
N LEU A 142 14.33 25.81 -7.85
CA LEU A 142 14.20 26.13 -6.43
C LEU A 142 14.42 27.62 -6.22
N ASP A 143 13.32 28.34 -6.02
CA ASP A 143 13.34 29.76 -5.69
C ASP A 143 13.12 29.95 -4.19
N ALA A 144 13.60 31.07 -3.64
CA ALA A 144 13.26 31.48 -2.29
C ALA A 144 12.81 32.93 -2.25
N THR A 145 11.77 33.20 -1.48
CA THR A 145 11.25 34.54 -1.22
C THR A 145 11.15 34.78 0.28
N ALA A 146 11.57 35.96 0.72
CA ALA A 146 11.43 36.39 2.10
C ALA A 146 10.26 37.35 2.23
N SER A 147 9.39 37.13 3.23
CA SER A 147 8.28 38.03 3.53
C SER A 147 8.24 38.38 5.02
N ALA A 148 8.09 39.66 5.33
CA ALA A 148 7.92 40.11 6.71
C ALA A 148 6.42 40.14 7.05
N ASP A 149 6.02 39.51 8.17
CA ASP A 149 4.67 39.67 8.70
C ASP A 149 4.42 41.16 9.05
N VAL A 150 3.26 41.65 8.62
CA VAL A 150 2.81 43.05 8.57
C VAL A 150 2.92 43.78 9.93
N GLY A 151 3.53 44.98 9.94
CA GLY A 151 3.38 45.92 11.06
C GLY A 151 4.44 47.01 11.30
N GLY A 152 5.44 47.21 10.44
CA GLY A 152 6.43 48.29 10.63
C GLY A 152 7.22 48.65 9.36
N PRO A 153 7.79 49.86 9.25
CA PRO A 153 8.42 50.32 8.01
C PRO A 153 9.78 49.65 7.79
N ALA A 154 10.08 49.42 6.51
CA ALA A 154 11.33 48.96 5.93
C ALA A 154 11.74 47.50 6.22
N GLU A 155 11.41 46.63 5.24
CA GLU A 155 12.33 45.69 4.59
C GLU A 155 13.57 45.31 5.42
N ARG A 156 13.42 44.32 6.30
CA ARG A 156 14.56 43.52 6.71
C ARG A 156 14.79 42.49 5.60
N GLN A 157 15.73 42.82 4.72
CA GLN A 157 16.21 41.91 3.68
C GLN A 157 16.82 40.68 4.37
N LEU A 158 16.08 39.59 4.41
CA LEU A 158 16.68 38.27 4.57
C LEU A 158 17.26 37.91 3.22
N THR A 159 18.53 37.52 3.20
CA THR A 159 19.07 36.84 2.02
C THR A 159 18.78 35.36 2.21
N VAL A 160 17.98 34.78 1.31
CA VAL A 160 17.72 33.34 1.28
C VAL A 160 18.35 32.79 0.01
N THR A 161 19.28 31.86 0.16
CA THR A 161 19.92 31.16 -0.96
C THR A 161 19.62 29.68 -0.88
N VAL A 162 19.40 29.06 -2.04
CA VAL A 162 19.16 27.62 -2.18
C VAL A 162 20.24 27.03 -3.08
N ASP A 163 20.89 25.97 -2.63
CA ASP A 163 21.96 25.28 -3.37
C ASP A 163 21.74 23.75 -3.34
N PRO A 164 21.62 23.07 -4.49
CA PRO A 164 21.62 23.63 -5.84
C PRO A 164 20.33 24.44 -6.15
N PRO A 165 20.34 25.36 -7.13
CA PRO A 165 19.16 26.16 -7.49
C PRO A 165 18.13 25.37 -8.33
N SER A 166 18.48 24.16 -8.78
CA SER A 166 17.56 23.26 -9.46
C SER A 166 17.89 21.81 -9.11
N ILE A 167 16.89 20.96 -9.17
CA ILE A 167 16.98 19.54 -8.85
C ILE A 167 16.30 18.70 -9.93
N VAL A 168 16.81 17.48 -10.09
CA VAL A 168 16.16 16.42 -10.86
C VAL A 168 15.88 15.28 -9.89
N VAL A 169 14.64 14.82 -9.83
CA VAL A 169 14.19 13.78 -8.91
C VAL A 169 13.51 12.68 -9.72
N GLU A 170 14.12 11.50 -9.75
CA GLU A 170 13.54 10.31 -10.37
C GLU A 170 12.27 9.87 -9.63
N PRO A 171 11.33 9.15 -10.27
CA PRO A 171 10.18 8.57 -9.58
C PRO A 171 10.59 7.72 -8.38
N GLY A 172 10.04 8.03 -7.20
CA GLY A 172 10.27 7.29 -5.95
C GLY A 172 11.49 7.76 -5.16
N ASP A 173 12.32 8.64 -5.74
CA ASP A 173 13.53 9.15 -5.12
C ASP A 173 13.32 10.49 -4.41
N SER A 174 14.35 10.93 -3.70
CA SER A 174 14.40 12.25 -3.08
C SER A 174 15.69 12.98 -3.42
N ALA A 175 15.59 14.28 -3.67
CA ALA A 175 16.74 15.19 -3.76
C ALA A 175 16.77 16.14 -2.57
N GLU A 176 17.97 16.61 -2.23
CA GLU A 176 18.17 17.57 -1.15
C GLU A 176 18.79 18.86 -1.66
N ALA A 177 18.38 19.98 -1.08
CA ALA A 177 18.99 21.28 -1.27
C ALA A 177 19.25 21.95 0.09
N VAL A 178 20.38 22.65 0.19
CA VAL A 178 20.72 23.45 1.37
C VAL A 178 20.13 24.84 1.19
N VAL A 179 19.34 25.26 2.17
CA VAL A 179 18.75 26.61 2.23
C VAL A 179 19.45 27.40 3.31
N THR A 180 20.16 28.44 2.91
CA THR A 180 20.86 29.34 3.85
C THR A 180 20.08 30.64 3.98
N VAL A 181 19.78 31.01 5.21
CA VAL A 181 19.05 32.24 5.56
C VAL A 181 19.98 33.14 6.36
N GLU A 182 20.26 34.33 5.85
CA GLU A 182 21.12 35.32 6.51
C GLU A 182 20.36 36.62 6.82
N ALA A 183 20.56 37.14 8.02
CA ALA A 183 20.00 38.43 8.44
C ALA A 183 21.00 39.56 8.20
N LEU A 184 20.69 40.47 7.27
CA LEU A 184 21.61 41.54 6.82
C LEU A 184 21.93 42.64 7.87
N ALA A 185 21.28 42.70 9.05
CA ALA A 185 21.60 43.72 10.07
C ALA A 185 21.32 43.32 11.55
N ARG A 186 22.22 43.71 12.47
CA ARG A 186 22.06 43.57 13.93
C ARG A 186 21.16 44.69 14.51
N PRO A 187 20.08 44.39 15.25
CA PRO A 187 19.20 45.42 15.79
C PRO A 187 19.83 46.23 16.93
N ARG A 188 19.65 47.56 16.88
CA ARG A 188 19.94 48.51 17.99
C ARG A 188 18.77 48.67 18.97
N ARG A 189 17.54 48.25 18.63
CA ARG A 189 16.33 48.37 19.47
C ARG A 189 15.42 47.14 19.42
N ARG A 190 14.71 46.94 20.53
CA ARG A 190 13.83 45.79 20.85
C ARG A 190 12.48 45.94 20.12
N MET A 191 12.22 45.08 19.15
CA MET A 191 10.88 44.68 18.72
C MET A 191 10.87 43.15 18.73
N GLY A 192 9.75 42.55 19.13
CA GLY A 192 9.58 41.10 19.05
C GLY A 192 8.79 40.78 17.80
N GLY A 193 9.45 40.21 16.79
CA GLY A 193 8.83 39.71 15.57
C GLY A 193 9.39 38.35 15.15
N GLN A 194 8.62 37.62 14.36
CA GLN A 194 9.09 36.43 13.65
C GLN A 194 9.20 36.76 12.17
N HIS A 195 10.33 36.41 11.55
CA HIS A 195 10.48 36.52 10.10
C HIS A 195 10.11 35.18 9.46
N ARG A 196 9.31 35.22 8.39
CA ARG A 196 8.94 34.06 7.59
C ARG A 196 9.71 34.09 6.28
N PHE A 197 10.10 32.92 5.79
CA PHE A 197 10.62 32.77 4.45
C PHE A 197 9.92 31.59 3.79
N GLU A 198 9.73 31.69 2.48
CA GLU A 198 9.08 30.70 1.66
C GLU A 198 10.08 30.19 0.63
N ILE A 199 10.14 28.88 0.46
CA ILE A 199 10.86 28.24 -0.61
C ILE A 199 9.82 27.74 -1.60
N VAL A 200 9.92 28.19 -2.84
CA VAL A 200 9.02 27.85 -3.93
C VAL A 200 9.74 26.85 -4.84
N VAL A 201 9.20 25.64 -4.92
CA VAL A 201 9.66 24.59 -5.82
C VAL A 201 8.78 24.64 -7.07
N ARG A 202 9.40 24.89 -8.23
CA ARG A 202 8.73 25.04 -9.53
C ARG A 202 9.04 23.84 -10.42
N PRO A 203 8.26 22.76 -10.36
CA PRO A 203 8.42 21.64 -11.28
C PRO A 203 8.02 22.03 -12.72
N VAL A 204 8.78 21.56 -13.70
CA VAL A 204 8.44 21.69 -15.12
C VAL A 204 7.18 20.88 -15.41
N GLY A 205 6.15 21.51 -15.98
CA GLY A 205 4.90 20.83 -16.35
C GLY A 205 3.86 20.67 -15.23
N ALA A 206 4.16 21.11 -14.01
CA ALA A 206 3.26 21.00 -12.86
C ALA A 206 3.17 22.34 -12.07
N PRO A 207 2.13 22.56 -11.25
CA PRO A 207 2.02 23.79 -10.46
C PRO A 207 3.12 23.88 -9.40
N ALA A 208 3.56 25.12 -9.13
CA ALA A 208 4.55 25.38 -8.08
C ALA A 208 4.02 24.99 -6.70
N LYS A 209 4.89 24.43 -5.86
CA LYS A 209 4.60 24.12 -4.45
C LYS A 209 5.49 24.96 -3.53
N THR A 210 4.98 25.33 -2.36
CA THR A 210 5.69 26.19 -1.40
C THR A 210 5.87 25.51 -0.06
N VAL A 211 7.03 25.69 0.57
CA VAL A 211 7.30 25.32 1.96
C VAL A 211 7.79 26.52 2.77
N THR A 212 7.24 26.71 3.97
CA THR A 212 7.51 27.89 4.80
C THR A 212 8.43 27.56 5.98
N GLY A 213 9.48 28.36 6.18
CA GLY A 213 10.34 28.33 7.36
C GLY A 213 10.16 29.58 8.24
N ARG A 214 10.59 29.49 9.51
CA ARG A 214 10.52 30.60 10.46
C ARG A 214 11.87 30.89 11.14
N LEU A 215 12.21 32.17 11.24
CA LEU A 215 13.38 32.68 11.96
C LEU A 215 12.93 33.51 13.18
N PRO A 216 13.31 33.13 14.43
CA PRO A 216 13.04 33.94 15.60
C PRO A 216 14.00 35.14 15.72
N GLU A 217 13.52 36.31 16.13
CA GLU A 217 14.39 37.44 16.49
C GLU A 217 15.16 37.18 17.80
N PRO A 218 16.39 37.73 17.94
CA PRO A 218 17.14 37.60 19.18
C PRO A 218 16.49 38.42 20.29
N SER A 219 15.93 37.76 21.31
CA SER A 219 15.68 38.41 22.59
C SER A 219 17.01 38.59 23.32
N ARG A 220 17.51 39.83 23.47
CA ARG A 220 18.64 40.08 24.39
C ARG A 220 18.20 39.66 25.80
N ARG A 221 18.72 38.54 26.32
CA ARG A 221 18.78 38.32 27.77
C ARG A 221 19.64 39.47 28.32
N ALA A 222 19.10 40.21 29.29
CA ALA A 222 19.86 41.24 29.99
C ALA A 222 21.11 40.58 30.59
N ALA A 223 22.30 41.04 30.22
CA ALA A 223 23.54 40.55 30.80
C ALA A 223 23.50 40.78 32.33
N PRO A 224 23.82 39.78 33.17
CA PRO A 224 24.01 40.05 34.58
C PRO A 224 25.22 40.98 34.72
N ARG A 225 25.06 42.09 35.43
CA ARG A 225 26.18 42.95 35.82
C ARG A 225 27.05 42.14 36.80
N ALA A 226 28.19 41.64 36.35
CA ALA A 226 29.19 41.05 37.23
C ALA A 226 30.05 42.17 37.85
N PRO A 227 30.25 42.20 39.18
CA PRO A 227 31.31 43.00 39.78
C PRO A 227 32.66 42.28 39.56
N ALA A 228 33.70 43.07 39.29
CA ALA A 228 35.07 42.59 39.19
C ALA A 228 35.55 42.09 40.55
N ILE A 229 35.97 40.82 40.64
CA ILE A 229 36.83 40.32 41.71
C ILE A 229 37.94 39.50 41.07
N ALA A 230 39.17 39.89 41.41
CA ALA A 230 40.42 39.30 41.00
C ALA A 230 40.70 37.96 41.71
N GLY A 231 41.45 37.09 41.02
CA GLY A 231 42.34 36.10 41.62
C GLY A 231 41.72 34.74 41.94
N VAL A 232 42.11 33.69 41.23
CA VAL A 232 43.19 32.76 41.63
C VAL A 232 43.32 31.69 40.54
N LEU A 233 44.57 31.49 40.11
CA LEU A 233 45.06 30.44 39.22
C LEU A 233 45.07 29.09 39.96
N VAL A 234 44.56 28.03 39.31
CA VAL A 234 45.08 26.66 39.49
C VAL A 234 45.17 25.97 38.12
N LEU A 235 46.41 25.66 37.76
CA LEU A 235 46.84 24.79 36.66
C LEU A 235 46.55 23.33 37.00
N VAL A 236 45.96 22.57 36.07
CA VAL A 236 46.28 21.14 35.87
C VAL A 236 46.29 20.83 34.37
N LEU A 237 47.49 20.46 33.90
CA LEU A 237 47.82 19.88 32.60
C LEU A 237 47.59 18.36 32.62
N VAL A 238 46.98 17.79 31.57
CA VAL A 238 47.36 16.53 30.88
C VAL A 238 46.74 16.62 29.46
N GLY A 239 47.50 16.77 28.36
CA GLY A 239 48.03 15.67 27.53
C GLY A 239 46.88 14.87 26.89
N GLY A 240 46.62 14.83 25.58
CA GLY A 240 47.50 14.83 24.43
C GLY A 240 47.13 13.61 23.56
N LEU A 241 46.55 13.90 22.38
CA LEU A 241 46.58 13.10 21.14
C LEU A 241 46.06 11.64 21.11
N GLY A 242 45.09 11.42 20.21
CA GLY A 242 45.13 10.28 19.29
C GLY A 242 43.97 9.28 19.40
N LEU A 243 42.81 9.60 18.80
CA LEU A 243 41.85 8.57 18.41
C LEU A 243 41.80 8.49 16.88
N ARG A 244 42.45 7.47 16.34
CA ARG A 244 42.26 7.04 14.95
C ARG A 244 40.89 6.39 14.85
N ALA A 245 39.96 7.03 14.16
CA ALA A 245 38.73 6.40 13.69
C ALA A 245 39.09 5.44 12.55
N THR A 246 38.89 4.15 12.78
CA THR A 246 38.89 3.11 11.75
C THR A 246 37.68 3.30 10.85
N VAL A 247 37.96 3.32 9.55
CA VAL A 247 37.01 3.35 8.44
C VAL A 247 36.00 2.21 8.60
N LEU A 248 34.71 2.54 8.73
CA LEU A 248 33.62 1.60 8.52
C LEU A 248 33.22 1.67 7.04
N SER A 249 33.35 0.52 6.40
CA SER A 249 33.08 0.24 5.00
C SER A 249 31.68 0.70 4.58
N GLY A 250 31.61 1.31 3.39
CA GLY A 250 30.36 1.56 2.69
C GLY A 250 29.65 0.24 2.40
N GLY A 251 28.43 0.11 2.92
CA GLY A 251 27.45 -0.85 2.45
C GLY A 251 26.72 -0.24 1.26
N GLU A 252 27.15 -0.59 0.06
CA GLU A 252 26.42 -0.32 -1.18
C GLU A 252 25.01 -0.91 -1.05
N SER A 253 23.99 -0.06 -1.03
CA SER A 253 22.60 -0.49 -1.15
C SER A 253 22.36 -0.87 -2.61
N ARG A 254 22.22 -2.16 -2.89
CA ARG A 254 21.82 -2.66 -4.21
C ARG A 254 20.38 -2.22 -4.49
N PRO A 255 20.07 -1.73 -5.72
CA PRO A 255 18.69 -1.54 -6.15
C PRO A 255 17.97 -2.89 -6.21
N GLY A 256 16.69 -2.86 -5.82
CA GLY A 256 15.82 -4.03 -5.70
C GLY A 256 15.84 -4.90 -6.95
N ALA A 257 16.24 -6.15 -6.76
CA ALA A 257 16.04 -7.18 -7.76
C ALA A 257 14.53 -7.34 -7.97
N SER A 258 14.11 -7.23 -9.22
CA SER A 258 12.82 -7.77 -9.66
C SER A 258 12.77 -9.23 -9.22
N GLU A 259 11.85 -9.59 -8.32
CA GLU A 259 11.60 -11.00 -8.00
C GLU A 259 11.28 -11.74 -9.30
N PRO A 260 11.90 -12.91 -9.55
CA PRO A 260 11.48 -13.77 -10.64
C PRO A 260 10.03 -14.16 -10.42
N ALA A 261 9.27 -14.32 -11.52
CA ALA A 261 7.92 -14.89 -11.44
C ALA A 261 7.98 -16.23 -10.69
N PRO A 262 7.03 -16.51 -9.77
CA PRO A 262 7.04 -17.75 -9.01
C PRO A 262 7.07 -18.93 -9.98
N ASP A 263 7.89 -19.93 -9.66
CA ASP A 263 7.94 -21.17 -10.40
C ASP A 263 6.53 -21.79 -10.36
N ALA A 264 5.89 -21.98 -11.51
CA ALA A 264 4.48 -22.38 -11.59
C ALA A 264 4.18 -23.72 -10.88
N ALA A 265 5.21 -24.47 -10.51
CA ALA A 265 5.12 -25.73 -9.78
C ALA A 265 4.92 -25.56 -8.26
N CYS A 266 5.38 -24.47 -7.64
CA CYS A 266 5.30 -24.28 -6.18
C CYS A 266 5.05 -22.83 -5.75
N PRO A 267 3.79 -22.33 -5.86
CA PRO A 267 3.47 -20.94 -5.53
C PRO A 267 3.83 -20.51 -4.10
N ALA A 268 3.81 -21.43 -3.13
CA ALA A 268 4.08 -21.11 -1.73
C ALA A 268 5.58 -21.06 -1.36
N GLU A 269 6.48 -21.50 -2.23
CA GLU A 269 7.92 -21.54 -1.94
C GLU A 269 8.48 -20.14 -1.67
N GLY A 270 9.07 -19.91 -0.49
CA GLY A 270 9.57 -18.59 -0.08
C GLY A 270 8.49 -17.55 0.23
N HIS A 271 7.21 -17.91 0.08
CA HIS A 271 6.05 -17.04 0.26
C HIS A 271 5.19 -17.45 1.46
N LEU A 272 5.63 -18.32 2.37
CA LEU A 272 4.87 -18.59 3.59
C LEU A 272 5.14 -17.54 4.66
N GLY A 273 4.07 -16.96 5.19
CA GLY A 273 4.14 -16.02 6.30
C GLY A 273 4.50 -16.73 7.60
N SER A 274 5.30 -16.09 8.45
CA SER A 274 5.51 -16.59 9.80
C SER A 274 4.19 -16.47 10.57
N ALA A 275 3.58 -17.61 10.91
CA ALA A 275 2.49 -17.63 11.88
C ALA A 275 2.99 -16.97 13.18
N SER A 276 2.10 -16.29 13.90
CA SER A 276 2.35 -15.41 15.05
C SER A 276 3.01 -16.04 16.30
N ASP A 277 3.86 -17.04 16.15
CA ASP A 277 4.60 -17.70 17.21
C ASP A 277 6.05 -17.21 17.27
N GLY A 278 6.25 -16.01 17.85
CA GLY A 278 7.36 -15.63 18.73
C GLY A 278 8.83 -15.80 18.30
N ASN A 279 9.16 -16.41 17.16
CA ASN A 279 10.53 -16.63 16.70
C ASN A 279 10.69 -15.94 15.35
N ARG A 280 11.30 -14.74 15.39
CA ARG A 280 11.50 -13.86 14.24
C ARG A 280 12.48 -14.47 13.23
N GLU A 281 11.95 -15.24 12.29
CA GLU A 281 12.44 -15.18 10.90
C GLU A 281 11.45 -14.29 10.15
N GLN A 282 11.90 -13.09 9.78
CA GLN A 282 11.05 -12.15 9.05
C GLN A 282 10.76 -12.72 7.66
N PRO A 283 9.52 -12.63 7.16
CA PRO A 283 9.19 -13.07 5.81
C PRO A 283 10.11 -12.37 4.81
N THR A 284 10.82 -13.15 3.99
CA THR A 284 11.77 -12.62 2.99
C THR A 284 11.05 -12.03 1.79
N ALA A 285 9.85 -12.51 1.49
CA ALA A 285 9.06 -12.04 0.35
C ALA A 285 8.64 -10.58 0.56
N SER A 286 9.04 -9.74 -0.39
CA SER A 286 8.75 -8.31 -0.36
C SER A 286 7.33 -8.00 -0.84
N GLY A 287 6.79 -8.83 -1.76
CA GLY A 287 5.48 -8.61 -2.39
C GLY A 287 4.30 -9.21 -1.64
N TYR A 288 4.29 -10.51 -1.38
CA TYR A 288 3.17 -11.19 -0.71
C TYR A 288 3.65 -12.41 0.04
N THR A 289 2.84 -12.84 1.01
CA THR A 289 2.96 -14.16 1.62
C THR A 289 1.58 -14.81 1.76
N PHE A 290 1.54 -16.11 2.04
CA PHE A 290 0.35 -16.89 2.33
C PHE A 290 0.35 -17.31 3.80
N LEU A 291 -0.83 -17.37 4.40
CA LEU A 291 -0.99 -17.82 5.80
C LEU A 291 -0.67 -19.30 5.98
N SER A 292 -0.95 -20.11 4.96
CA SER A 292 -0.71 -21.55 4.99
C SER A 292 -0.65 -22.11 3.58
N ALA A 293 0.11 -23.20 3.42
CA ALA A 293 0.09 -24.05 2.24
C ALA A 293 0.12 -25.52 2.63
N GLY A 294 -0.32 -26.36 1.70
CA GLY A 294 -0.44 -27.81 1.86
C GLY A 294 -0.47 -28.51 0.50
N GLY A 295 -1.03 -29.72 0.47
CA GLY A 295 -1.00 -30.59 -0.71
C GLY A 295 0.37 -31.24 -0.94
N GLU A 296 0.57 -31.86 -2.11
CA GLU A 296 1.87 -32.44 -2.47
C GLU A 296 2.98 -31.40 -2.39
N GLY A 297 4.02 -31.71 -1.60
CA GLY A 297 5.18 -30.84 -1.40
C GLY A 297 4.94 -29.58 -0.57
N GLY A 298 3.72 -29.34 -0.05
CA GLY A 298 3.40 -28.10 0.68
C GLY A 298 3.34 -26.86 -0.21
N CYS A 299 3.12 -27.06 -1.51
CA CYS A 299 3.27 -26.02 -2.53
C CYS A 299 2.03 -25.17 -2.76
N PHE A 300 0.85 -25.64 -2.34
CA PHE A 300 -0.42 -25.04 -2.72
C PHE A 300 -1.01 -24.24 -1.55
N PRO A 301 -1.15 -22.92 -1.67
CA PRO A 301 -1.70 -22.11 -0.60
C PRO A 301 -3.16 -22.46 -0.35
N ALA A 302 -3.58 -22.37 0.91
CA ALA A 302 -4.97 -22.58 1.26
C ALA A 302 -5.81 -21.42 0.70
N ARG A 303 -6.87 -21.75 -0.05
CA ARG A 303 -7.74 -20.78 -0.72
C ARG A 303 -9.20 -21.23 -0.76
N PHE A 304 -10.11 -20.30 -1.00
CA PHE A 304 -11.50 -20.62 -1.32
C PHE A 304 -11.58 -21.30 -2.69
N ASN A 305 -12.63 -22.09 -2.94
CA ASN A 305 -12.95 -22.52 -4.29
C ASN A 305 -13.48 -21.33 -5.10
N PRO A 306 -12.74 -20.82 -6.10
CA PRO A 306 -13.17 -19.63 -6.84
C PRO A 306 -14.33 -19.91 -7.81
N CYS A 307 -14.63 -21.19 -8.07
CA CYS A 307 -15.66 -21.62 -9.01
C CYS A 307 -17.06 -21.69 -8.39
N GLU A 308 -17.16 -21.53 -7.07
CA GLU A 308 -18.43 -21.41 -6.34
C GLU A 308 -18.51 -20.04 -5.68
N PRO A 309 -19.71 -19.41 -5.62
CA PRO A 309 -19.85 -18.14 -4.94
C PRO A 309 -19.52 -18.25 -3.45
N VAL A 310 -18.60 -17.41 -2.97
CA VAL A 310 -18.30 -17.27 -1.54
C VAL A 310 -19.34 -16.33 -0.95
N SER A 311 -20.03 -16.76 0.11
CA SER A 311 -21.05 -15.92 0.75
C SER A 311 -20.53 -15.30 2.05
N TYR A 312 -21.01 -14.11 2.39
CA TYR A 312 -20.80 -13.49 3.69
C TYR A 312 -22.12 -13.03 4.30
N VAL A 313 -22.15 -12.94 5.64
CA VAL A 313 -23.26 -12.36 6.39
C VAL A 313 -22.75 -11.27 7.32
N LEU A 314 -23.61 -10.30 7.62
CA LEU A 314 -23.29 -9.16 8.47
C LEU A 314 -23.98 -9.28 9.82
N ASN A 315 -23.21 -9.28 10.90
CA ASN A 315 -23.72 -8.86 12.20
C ASN A 315 -23.49 -7.34 12.34
N ASP A 316 -24.50 -6.57 11.96
CA ASP A 316 -24.47 -5.11 11.89
C ASP A 316 -24.93 -4.41 13.18
N ALA A 317 -25.12 -5.17 14.27
CA ALA A 317 -25.65 -4.65 15.54
C ALA A 317 -24.81 -3.50 16.13
N LEU A 318 -23.49 -3.51 15.90
CA LEU A 318 -22.55 -2.47 16.34
C LEU A 318 -21.92 -1.70 15.18
N ALA A 319 -22.47 -1.80 13.97
CA ALA A 319 -21.90 -1.10 12.82
C ALA A 319 -21.99 0.42 13.01
N PRO A 320 -20.89 1.17 12.84
CA PRO A 320 -20.94 2.63 12.84
C PRO A 320 -21.66 3.13 11.58
N PRO A 321 -22.16 4.39 11.57
CA PRO A 321 -22.72 5.00 10.37
C PRO A 321 -21.77 4.89 9.18
N GLY A 322 -22.24 4.29 8.08
CA GLY A 322 -21.44 4.03 6.88
C GLY A 322 -20.59 2.76 6.90
N GLY A 323 -20.38 2.11 8.05
CA GLY A 323 -19.51 0.93 8.17
C GLY A 323 -19.93 -0.25 7.28
N VAL A 324 -21.24 -0.51 7.16
CA VAL A 324 -21.76 -1.55 6.24
C VAL A 324 -21.44 -1.22 4.78
N ALA A 325 -21.52 0.05 4.39
CA ALA A 325 -21.19 0.47 3.02
C ALA A 325 -19.69 0.31 2.74
N GLU A 326 -18.83 0.59 3.71
CA GLU A 326 -17.39 0.36 3.61
C GLU A 326 -17.05 -1.12 3.47
N VAL A 327 -17.68 -1.99 4.26
CA VAL A 327 -17.47 -3.44 4.12
C VAL A 327 -17.87 -3.92 2.72
N ARG A 328 -19.01 -3.47 2.19
CA ARG A 328 -19.46 -3.82 0.84
C ARG A 328 -18.49 -3.36 -0.24
N GLU A 329 -17.96 -2.14 -0.13
CA GLU A 329 -16.94 -1.62 -1.03
C GLU A 329 -15.63 -2.42 -0.93
N ALA A 330 -15.19 -2.77 0.29
CA ALA A 330 -13.99 -3.58 0.47
C ALA A 330 -14.16 -5.00 -0.11
N ILE A 331 -15.32 -5.63 0.09
CA ILE A 331 -15.66 -6.92 -0.53
C ILE A 331 -15.64 -6.83 -2.06
N ALA A 332 -16.13 -5.73 -2.65
CA ALA A 332 -16.07 -5.53 -4.09
C ALA A 332 -14.62 -5.49 -4.61
N ARG A 333 -13.71 -4.83 -3.89
CA ARG A 333 -12.28 -4.78 -4.23
C ARG A 333 -11.60 -6.14 -4.09
N VAL A 334 -11.97 -6.95 -3.09
CA VAL A 334 -11.47 -8.32 -2.93
C VAL A 334 -11.99 -9.24 -4.04
N ALA A 335 -13.28 -9.15 -4.37
CA ALA A 335 -13.88 -9.88 -5.49
C ALA A 335 -13.16 -9.57 -6.80
N GLU A 336 -12.83 -8.30 -7.02
CA GLU A 336 -12.04 -7.89 -8.18
C GLU A 336 -10.61 -8.46 -8.17
N ALA A 337 -9.89 -8.32 -7.06
CA ALA A 337 -8.49 -8.75 -6.97
C ALA A 337 -8.31 -10.27 -7.05
N THR A 338 -9.33 -11.04 -6.64
CA THR A 338 -9.32 -12.50 -6.66
C THR A 338 -10.05 -13.09 -7.87
N GLY A 339 -10.93 -12.34 -8.52
CA GLY A 339 -11.87 -12.86 -9.52
C GLY A 339 -12.97 -13.77 -8.95
N ILE A 340 -13.11 -13.87 -7.62
CA ILE A 340 -14.11 -14.72 -6.97
C ILE A 340 -15.45 -13.97 -6.90
N ALA A 341 -16.55 -14.67 -7.20
CA ALA A 341 -17.88 -14.16 -6.94
C ALA A 341 -18.18 -14.15 -5.43
N ILE A 342 -18.36 -12.97 -4.85
CA ILE A 342 -18.69 -12.81 -3.42
C ILE A 342 -20.12 -12.29 -3.25
N VAL A 343 -20.94 -12.99 -2.46
CA VAL A 343 -22.38 -12.73 -2.34
C VAL A 343 -22.75 -12.29 -0.92
N ASP A 344 -23.45 -11.16 -0.79
CA ASP A 344 -24.10 -10.71 0.44
C ASP A 344 -25.30 -11.63 0.73
N ALA A 345 -25.20 -12.47 1.76
CA ALA A 345 -26.27 -13.35 2.21
C ALA A 345 -27.18 -12.71 3.27
N GLY A 346 -27.06 -11.39 3.48
CA GLY A 346 -27.89 -10.61 4.39
C GLY A 346 -27.30 -10.49 5.79
N THR A 347 -28.16 -10.12 6.74
CA THR A 347 -27.77 -9.94 8.14
C THR A 347 -27.90 -11.23 8.94
N SER A 348 -27.12 -11.35 10.01
CA SER A 348 -27.11 -12.48 10.94
C SER A 348 -27.00 -11.98 12.37
N ASP A 349 -27.71 -12.64 13.29
CA ASP A 349 -27.57 -12.42 14.74
C ASP A 349 -26.47 -13.32 15.36
N GLU A 350 -25.66 -14.00 14.54
CA GLU A 350 -24.52 -14.80 15.02
C GLU A 350 -23.53 -13.89 15.76
N GLN A 351 -23.24 -14.22 17.02
CA GLN A 351 -22.25 -13.50 17.82
C GLN A 351 -20.85 -13.69 17.24
N LEU A 352 -20.08 -12.61 17.14
CA LEU A 352 -18.69 -12.66 16.71
C LEU A 352 -17.88 -13.52 17.66
N ALA A 353 -17.40 -14.64 17.14
CA ALA A 353 -16.44 -15.51 17.80
C ALA A 353 -15.37 -15.86 16.79
N ILE A 354 -14.14 -15.40 17.01
CA ILE A 354 -13.01 -15.73 16.15
C ILE A 354 -12.89 -17.26 16.02
N SER A 355 -13.07 -18.00 17.13
CA SER A 355 -13.06 -19.48 17.23
C SER A 355 -14.31 -20.22 16.73
N ARG A 356 -15.23 -19.58 16.00
CA ARG A 356 -16.46 -20.23 15.52
C ARG A 356 -16.21 -21.45 14.64
N SER A 357 -17.17 -22.39 14.64
CA SER A 357 -17.16 -23.55 13.75
C SER A 357 -17.45 -23.11 12.30
N PRO A 358 -16.71 -23.63 11.29
CA PRO A 358 -17.01 -23.39 9.88
C PRO A 358 -18.30 -24.11 9.43
N TYR A 359 -18.79 -25.11 10.17
CA TYR A 359 -20.04 -25.81 9.89
C TYR A 359 -21.05 -25.59 11.01
N GLN A 360 -22.21 -25.00 10.67
CA GLN A 360 -23.28 -24.64 11.61
C GLN A 360 -24.66 -24.96 11.01
N PRO A 361 -25.05 -26.25 10.94
CA PRO A 361 -26.24 -26.67 10.21
C PRO A 361 -27.55 -26.17 10.80
N GLU A 362 -27.61 -25.94 12.11
CA GLU A 362 -28.80 -25.40 12.79
C GLU A 362 -29.11 -23.96 12.36
N ARG A 363 -28.09 -23.21 11.90
CA ARG A 363 -28.18 -21.80 11.55
C ARG A 363 -28.17 -21.57 10.04
N TYR A 364 -27.22 -22.21 9.35
CA TYR A 364 -26.99 -21.97 7.92
C TYR A 364 -27.42 -23.14 7.03
N GLY A 365 -27.96 -24.21 7.60
CA GLY A 365 -28.34 -25.42 6.87
C GLY A 365 -27.15 -26.30 6.50
N GLN A 366 -27.38 -27.31 5.65
CA GLN A 366 -26.37 -28.27 5.20
C GLN A 366 -25.39 -27.62 4.19
N ARG A 367 -24.58 -26.67 4.67
CA ARG A 367 -23.52 -25.97 3.93
C ARG A 367 -22.46 -25.45 4.89
N TRP A 368 -21.29 -25.10 4.37
CA TRP A 368 -20.31 -24.31 5.10
C TRP A 368 -20.90 -22.93 5.44
N ALA A 369 -20.63 -22.45 6.65
CA ALA A 369 -21.12 -21.16 7.12
C ALA A 369 -20.55 -20.03 6.25
N PRO A 370 -21.35 -19.03 5.85
CA PRO A 370 -20.85 -17.83 5.17
C PRO A 370 -19.80 -17.13 6.03
N ILE A 371 -18.88 -16.37 5.43
CA ILE A 371 -17.94 -15.51 6.17
C ILE A 371 -18.76 -14.60 7.11
N LEU A 372 -18.45 -14.63 8.41
CA LEU A 372 -19.11 -13.76 9.38
C LEU A 372 -18.34 -12.45 9.47
N ILE A 373 -19.01 -11.34 9.14
CA ILE A 373 -18.44 -10.00 9.28
C ILE A 373 -19.23 -9.23 10.33
N GLY A 374 -18.54 -8.57 11.25
CA GLY A 374 -19.23 -7.73 12.22
C GLY A 374 -18.30 -6.84 13.03
N TRP A 375 -18.93 -6.07 13.91
CA TRP A 375 -18.29 -5.07 14.75
C TRP A 375 -18.32 -5.48 16.22
N SER A 376 -17.22 -5.25 16.93
CA SER A 376 -17.14 -5.48 18.37
C SER A 376 -16.41 -4.32 19.06
N ALA A 377 -16.81 -4.06 20.30
CA ALA A 377 -16.07 -3.18 21.20
C ALA A 377 -15.00 -4.03 21.89
N LEU A 378 -13.75 -3.92 21.43
CA LEU A 378 -12.64 -4.65 22.05
C LEU A 378 -12.14 -3.94 23.32
N GLY A 379 -12.51 -2.69 23.53
CA GLY A 379 -12.01 -1.86 24.63
C GLY A 379 -10.51 -1.60 24.54
N ALA A 380 -10.02 -0.60 25.29
CA ALA A 380 -8.57 -0.35 25.44
C ALA A 380 -7.83 -1.47 26.22
N ALA A 381 -8.55 -2.51 26.67
CA ALA A 381 -8.11 -3.48 27.66
C ALA A 381 -8.18 -4.95 27.20
N ALA A 382 -8.43 -5.25 25.92
CA ALA A 382 -8.50 -6.63 25.43
C ALA A 382 -7.18 -7.42 25.55
N ASP A 383 -6.05 -6.77 25.83
CA ASP A 383 -4.80 -7.46 26.12
C ASP A 383 -3.93 -6.66 27.12
N PRO A 384 -3.91 -7.04 28.41
CA PRO A 384 -3.02 -6.46 29.42
C PRO A 384 -1.52 -6.70 29.16
N GLY A 385 -1.19 -7.58 28.20
CA GLY A 385 0.17 -7.92 27.78
C GLY A 385 0.57 -7.38 26.40
N ALA A 386 -0.37 -6.82 25.62
CA ALA A 386 -0.03 -6.11 24.40
C ALA A 386 0.77 -4.88 24.78
N ALA A 387 1.95 -4.71 24.16
CA ALA A 387 2.70 -3.47 24.25
C ALA A 387 1.74 -2.30 24.00
N ALA A 388 1.81 -1.27 24.85
CA ALA A 388 0.90 -0.12 24.89
C ALA A 388 0.81 0.72 23.60
N ASP A 389 1.35 0.20 22.49
CA ASP A 389 1.43 0.79 21.15
C ASP A 389 0.72 -0.05 20.07
N VAL A 390 0.37 -1.33 20.31
CA VAL A 390 -0.41 -2.12 19.33
C VAL A 390 -1.89 -1.83 19.51
N ILE A 391 -2.49 -1.06 18.60
CA ILE A 391 -3.95 -0.95 18.50
C ILE A 391 -4.40 -2.11 17.61
N VAL A 392 -5.02 -3.13 18.19
CA VAL A 392 -5.71 -4.15 17.37
C VAL A 392 -6.91 -3.48 16.71
N VAL A 393 -6.78 -3.18 15.42
CA VAL A 393 -7.76 -2.37 14.66
C VAL A 393 -8.86 -3.24 14.04
N GLY A 394 -8.51 -4.49 13.71
CA GLY A 394 -9.43 -5.52 13.27
C GLY A 394 -8.79 -6.90 13.43
N ARG A 395 -9.55 -7.94 13.12
CA ARG A 395 -9.09 -9.32 13.04
C ARG A 395 -9.79 -10.04 11.91
N GLY A 396 -9.04 -10.39 10.87
CA GLY A 396 -9.43 -11.26 9.77
C GLY A 396 -8.86 -12.65 9.98
N ARG A 397 -9.71 -13.67 9.95
CA ARG A 397 -9.26 -15.05 10.09
C ARG A 397 -9.96 -15.98 9.10
N PRO A 398 -9.20 -16.72 8.28
CA PRO A 398 -9.77 -17.79 7.47
C PRO A 398 -10.10 -19.01 8.35
N LEU A 399 -11.11 -19.78 7.95
CA LEU A 399 -11.41 -21.09 8.52
C LEU A 399 -11.14 -22.16 7.45
N THR A 400 -10.15 -23.00 7.74
CA THR A 400 -9.58 -23.97 6.81
C THR A 400 -9.96 -25.38 7.20
N VAL A 401 -10.33 -26.21 6.22
CA VAL A 401 -10.50 -27.67 6.34
C VAL A 401 -9.71 -28.31 5.21
N ASP A 402 -8.84 -29.28 5.51
CA ASP A 402 -8.02 -29.99 4.52
C ASP A 402 -7.30 -29.06 3.51
N ASN A 403 -6.70 -27.97 4.02
CA ASN A 403 -6.02 -26.93 3.22
C ASN A 403 -6.93 -26.13 2.26
N VAL A 404 -8.25 -26.17 2.43
CA VAL A 404 -9.22 -25.38 1.68
C VAL A 404 -9.92 -24.39 2.61
N LEU A 405 -10.01 -23.12 2.21
CA LEU A 405 -10.78 -22.14 2.95
C LEU A 405 -12.26 -22.38 2.69
N VAL A 406 -13.00 -22.70 3.75
CA VAL A 406 -14.44 -23.00 3.67
C VAL A 406 -15.29 -21.91 4.29
N SER A 407 -14.69 -21.04 5.10
CA SER A 407 -15.36 -19.93 5.77
C SER A 407 -14.34 -18.92 6.32
N GLY A 408 -14.80 -17.90 7.05
CA GLY A 408 -13.95 -16.91 7.68
C GLY A 408 -14.68 -16.08 8.74
N VAL A 409 -13.92 -15.24 9.43
CA VAL A 409 -14.42 -14.21 10.36
C VAL A 409 -13.67 -12.91 10.11
N LEU A 410 -14.42 -11.81 10.01
CA LEU A 410 -13.90 -10.45 10.06
C LEU A 410 -14.52 -9.73 11.25
N GLU A 411 -13.70 -9.44 12.25
CA GLU A 411 -14.07 -8.67 13.43
C GLU A 411 -13.47 -7.27 13.35
N LEU A 412 -14.31 -6.24 13.34
CA LEU A 412 -13.90 -4.84 13.24
C LEU A 412 -14.06 -4.13 14.59
N ASN A 413 -13.00 -3.49 15.07
CA ASN A 413 -13.01 -2.83 16.36
C ASN A 413 -13.66 -1.44 16.27
N VAL A 414 -14.82 -1.24 16.90
CA VAL A 414 -15.51 0.07 16.90
C VAL A 414 -14.82 1.11 17.78
N ASP A 415 -13.98 0.66 18.71
CA ASP A 415 -13.22 1.53 19.63
C ASP A 415 -11.85 1.91 19.05
N ALA A 416 -11.59 1.60 17.77
CA ALA A 416 -10.32 1.87 17.14
C ALA A 416 -10.07 3.38 16.97
N VAL A 417 -8.95 3.84 17.51
CA VAL A 417 -8.50 5.24 17.44
C VAL A 417 -7.22 5.36 16.63
N ARG A 418 -7.10 6.43 15.85
CA ARG A 418 -5.86 6.77 15.14
C ARG A 418 -4.79 7.33 16.08
N ASP A 419 -5.22 7.98 17.16
CA ASP A 419 -4.35 8.59 18.16
C ASP A 419 -4.96 8.38 19.55
N ARG A 420 -4.27 7.58 20.37
CA ARG A 420 -4.68 7.28 21.75
C ARG A 420 -4.66 8.50 22.67
N SER A 421 -3.82 9.49 22.39
CA SER A 421 -3.69 10.68 23.24
C SER A 421 -4.87 11.64 23.08
N SER A 422 -5.40 11.75 21.88
CA SER A 422 -6.58 12.55 21.58
C SER A 422 -7.88 11.75 21.58
N GLY A 423 -7.81 10.41 21.53
CA GLY A 423 -8.97 9.55 21.36
C GLY A 423 -9.63 9.70 19.99
N ALA A 424 -8.92 10.26 19.01
CA ALA A 424 -9.49 10.52 17.68
C ALA A 424 -9.79 9.20 16.96
N PRO A 425 -11.03 8.97 16.49
CA PRO A 425 -11.38 7.75 15.77
C PRO A 425 -10.64 7.66 14.45
N LEU A 426 -10.57 6.45 13.89
CA LEU A 426 -10.10 6.28 12.52
C LEU A 426 -11.00 7.03 11.53
N PRO A 427 -10.42 7.77 10.58
CA PRO A 427 -11.19 8.34 9.49
C PRO A 427 -11.89 7.23 8.69
N SER A 428 -13.14 7.49 8.33
CA SER A 428 -13.92 6.66 7.41
C SER A 428 -13.35 6.72 5.98
N GLY A 429 -13.56 5.66 5.21
CA GLY A 429 -13.33 5.59 3.77
C GLY A 429 -12.01 4.92 3.37
N PHE A 430 -11.69 5.05 2.08
CA PHE A 430 -10.54 4.40 1.44
C PHE A 430 -9.43 5.38 1.01
N GLY A 431 -9.53 6.64 1.44
CA GLY A 431 -8.59 7.68 1.07
C GLY A 431 -7.24 7.58 1.79
N ARG A 432 -6.53 8.71 1.88
CA ARG A 432 -5.15 8.72 2.33
C ARG A 432 -4.94 8.40 3.81
N GLY A 433 -3.88 7.65 4.10
CA GLY A 433 -3.43 7.31 5.45
C GLY A 433 -4.12 6.09 6.07
N VAL A 434 -4.11 5.99 7.40
CA VAL A 434 -4.77 4.90 8.14
C VAL A 434 -6.26 5.23 8.32
N THR A 435 -7.11 4.51 7.60
CA THR A 435 -8.57 4.65 7.58
C THR A 435 -9.26 3.33 7.93
N THR A 436 -10.57 3.36 8.20
CA THR A 436 -11.37 2.14 8.39
C THR A 436 -11.33 1.25 7.14
N GLY A 437 -11.46 1.81 5.94
CA GLY A 437 -11.38 1.05 4.69
C GLY A 437 -10.05 0.32 4.50
N ARG A 438 -8.93 0.91 4.95
CA ARG A 438 -7.60 0.26 4.92
C ARG A 438 -7.56 -0.97 5.80
N VAL A 439 -8.10 -0.85 7.02
CA VAL A 439 -8.16 -1.96 7.98
C VAL A 439 -9.05 -3.07 7.42
N ILE A 440 -10.25 -2.74 6.96
CA ILE A 440 -11.19 -3.72 6.40
C ILE A 440 -10.52 -4.52 5.28
N LEU A 441 -9.82 -3.86 4.35
CA LEU A 441 -9.14 -4.56 3.26
C LEU A 441 -7.95 -5.41 3.73
N HIS A 442 -7.15 -4.93 4.69
CA HIS A 442 -6.05 -5.71 5.26
C HIS A 442 -6.58 -7.01 5.89
N GLU A 443 -7.58 -6.89 6.76
CA GLU A 443 -8.16 -8.07 7.42
C GLU A 443 -8.87 -9.00 6.44
N LEU A 444 -9.53 -8.47 5.40
CA LEU A 444 -10.06 -9.31 4.32
C LEU A 444 -8.96 -10.03 3.55
N GLY A 445 -7.79 -9.42 3.37
CA GLY A 445 -6.62 -10.10 2.80
C GLY A 445 -6.27 -11.37 3.59
N HIS A 446 -6.29 -11.30 4.93
CA HIS A 446 -6.13 -12.48 5.78
C HIS A 446 -7.25 -13.50 5.62
N VAL A 447 -8.52 -13.05 5.60
CA VAL A 447 -9.67 -13.96 5.39
C VAL A 447 -9.54 -14.74 4.08
N PHE A 448 -8.94 -14.14 3.05
CA PHE A 448 -8.73 -14.77 1.75
C PHE A 448 -7.41 -15.54 1.63
N GLY A 449 -6.54 -15.52 2.65
CA GLY A 449 -5.37 -16.38 2.74
C GLY A 449 -4.00 -15.67 2.64
N LEU A 450 -3.97 -14.34 2.47
CA LEU A 450 -2.70 -13.60 2.49
C LEU A 450 -2.13 -13.47 3.89
N GLY A 451 -0.81 -13.63 4.00
CA GLY A 451 -0.02 -13.28 5.19
C GLY A 451 0.62 -11.90 5.06
N HIS A 452 1.47 -11.55 6.02
CA HIS A 452 2.23 -10.30 5.99
C HIS A 452 3.54 -10.45 5.16
N PRO A 453 3.76 -9.65 4.09
CA PRO A 453 5.05 -9.51 3.45
C PRO A 453 5.95 -8.49 4.17
N SER A 454 7.20 -8.37 3.73
CA SER A 454 8.14 -7.36 4.26
C SER A 454 8.06 -5.99 3.57
N GLY A 455 7.42 -5.89 2.40
CA GLY A 455 7.31 -4.65 1.64
C GLY A 455 6.28 -3.68 2.21
N ARG A 456 6.70 -2.45 2.51
CA ARG A 456 5.85 -1.38 3.08
C ARG A 456 4.84 -0.78 2.10
N ASP A 457 5.01 -1.08 0.81
CA ASP A 457 4.10 -0.69 -0.26
C ASP A 457 2.99 -1.73 -0.50
N GLN A 458 2.89 -2.73 0.37
CA GLN A 458 1.82 -3.71 0.38
C GLN A 458 0.82 -3.34 1.46
N LEU A 459 -0.47 -3.49 1.17
CA LEU A 459 -1.55 -3.36 2.13
C LEU A 459 -1.43 -4.42 3.22
N MET A 460 -0.91 -5.60 2.90
CA MET A 460 -0.70 -6.64 3.91
C MET A 460 0.54 -6.43 4.76
N TYR A 461 1.28 -5.32 4.61
CA TYR A 461 2.37 -5.03 5.56
C TYR A 461 1.81 -4.93 7.00
N ALA A 462 2.51 -5.52 7.96
CA ALA A 462 1.97 -5.70 9.32
C ALA A 462 1.75 -4.36 10.06
N GLU A 463 2.61 -3.38 9.82
CA GLU A 463 2.63 -2.13 10.58
C GLU A 463 1.90 -1.01 9.82
N LEU A 464 0.57 -0.92 9.98
CA LEU A 464 -0.31 0.01 9.25
C LEU A 464 0.16 1.47 9.21
N ALA A 465 0.79 1.96 10.28
CA ALA A 465 1.30 3.33 10.39
C ALA A 465 2.57 3.59 9.55
N GLU A 466 3.28 2.53 9.16
CA GLU A 466 4.54 2.57 8.44
C GLU A 466 4.38 2.29 6.93
N HIS A 467 3.14 2.13 6.46
CA HIS A 467 2.84 1.92 5.04
C HIS A 467 3.28 3.11 4.19
N THR A 468 3.78 2.82 3.00
CA THR A 468 4.08 3.82 1.97
C THR A 468 2.97 3.97 0.93
N LEU A 469 1.95 3.09 0.96
CA LEU A 469 0.77 3.23 0.11
C LEU A 469 0.02 4.54 0.40
N PRO A 470 -0.31 5.35 -0.62
CA PRO A 470 -1.00 6.61 -0.42
C PRO A 470 -2.44 6.38 0.07
N GLU A 471 -3.18 5.43 -0.52
CA GLU A 471 -4.61 5.17 -0.29
C GLU A 471 -4.87 3.72 0.15
N ALA A 472 -6.10 3.41 0.59
CA ALA A 472 -6.49 2.07 1.04
C ALA A 472 -6.76 1.13 -0.15
N GLU A 473 -5.69 0.55 -0.70
CA GLU A 473 -5.75 -0.40 -1.81
C GLU A 473 -4.71 -1.50 -1.70
N PHE A 474 -4.97 -2.65 -2.33
CA PHE A 474 -3.99 -3.72 -2.47
C PHE A 474 -2.79 -3.27 -3.31
N GLY A 475 -1.59 -3.48 -2.77
CA GLY A 475 -0.33 -3.30 -3.48
C GLY A 475 -0.12 -4.34 -4.58
N ILE A 476 0.95 -4.18 -5.35
CA ILE A 476 1.26 -5.06 -6.50
C ILE A 476 1.41 -6.51 -6.05
N GLY A 477 2.15 -6.73 -4.96
CA GLY A 477 2.38 -8.04 -4.40
C GLY A 477 1.11 -8.64 -3.84
N ASP A 478 0.32 -7.86 -3.07
CA ASP A 478 -0.98 -8.33 -2.57
C ASP A 478 -1.90 -8.81 -3.70
N ARG A 479 -2.00 -8.05 -4.80
CA ARG A 479 -2.80 -8.43 -5.97
C ARG A 479 -2.26 -9.67 -6.66
N ALA A 480 -0.93 -9.84 -6.72
CA ALA A 480 -0.32 -11.05 -7.26
C ALA A 480 -0.65 -12.27 -6.39
N GLY A 481 -0.56 -12.15 -5.06
CA GLY A 481 -0.96 -13.21 -4.13
C GLY A 481 -2.45 -13.55 -4.21
N LEU A 482 -3.32 -12.54 -4.27
CA LEU A 482 -4.78 -12.74 -4.38
C LEU A 482 -5.19 -13.44 -5.68
N ARG A 483 -4.46 -13.24 -6.78
CA ARG A 483 -4.68 -14.00 -8.02
C ARG A 483 -4.34 -15.48 -7.86
N LEU A 484 -3.24 -15.79 -7.17
CA LEU A 484 -2.84 -17.17 -6.87
C LEU A 484 -3.81 -17.87 -5.91
N LEU A 485 -4.53 -17.10 -5.09
CA LEU A 485 -5.63 -17.56 -4.24
C LEU A 485 -6.99 -17.58 -4.97
N GLY A 486 -7.06 -16.98 -6.16
CA GLY A 486 -8.29 -16.62 -6.85
C GLY A 486 -8.63 -17.50 -8.05
N ALA A 487 -9.46 -16.96 -8.94
CA ALA A 487 -9.99 -17.64 -10.12
C ALA A 487 -8.91 -18.04 -11.12
N GLU A 488 -7.82 -17.29 -11.22
CA GLU A 488 -6.70 -17.58 -12.13
C GLU A 488 -6.00 -18.91 -11.79
N ALA A 489 -6.04 -19.34 -10.53
CA ALA A 489 -5.49 -20.62 -10.10
C ALA A 489 -6.44 -21.82 -10.33
N GLY A 490 -7.62 -21.61 -10.94
CA GLY A 490 -8.60 -22.65 -11.23
C GLY A 490 -9.37 -23.15 -10.01
N CYS A 491 -10.29 -24.10 -10.20
CA CYS A 491 -11.14 -24.63 -9.12
C CYS A 491 -10.36 -25.50 -8.13
N VAL A 492 -10.87 -25.63 -6.90
CA VAL A 492 -10.42 -26.65 -5.93
C VAL A 492 -11.61 -27.44 -5.40
N ASP A 493 -11.39 -28.71 -5.08
CA ASP A 493 -12.41 -29.55 -4.47
C ASP A 493 -12.71 -29.07 -3.06
N VAL A 494 -13.97 -28.75 -2.79
CA VAL A 494 -14.43 -28.36 -1.45
C VAL A 494 -14.57 -29.62 -0.59
N PRO A 495 -14.00 -29.66 0.62
CA PRO A 495 -14.15 -30.80 1.52
C PRO A 495 -15.62 -31.11 1.82
N PRO A 496 -15.99 -32.40 1.95
CA PRO A 496 -17.35 -32.78 2.29
C PRO A 496 -17.73 -32.23 3.68
N LEU A 497 -19.01 -31.93 3.85
CA LEU A 497 -19.51 -31.49 5.15
C LEU A 497 -19.30 -32.58 6.21
N PRO A 498 -19.02 -32.20 7.47
CA PRO A 498 -19.00 -33.15 8.57
C PRO A 498 -20.33 -33.91 8.65
N PRO A 499 -20.31 -35.21 9.00
CA PRO A 499 -21.55 -35.95 9.20
C PRO A 499 -22.41 -35.22 10.25
N GLY A 500 -23.67 -34.94 9.89
CA GLY A 500 -24.61 -34.29 10.81
C GLY A 500 -24.79 -35.11 12.09
N PRO A 501 -25.32 -34.51 13.18
CA PRO A 501 -25.57 -35.25 14.40
C PRO A 501 -26.45 -36.46 14.10
N VAL A 502 -25.91 -37.66 14.34
CA VAL A 502 -26.70 -38.89 14.33
C VAL A 502 -27.71 -38.73 15.46
N THR A 503 -28.97 -38.47 15.13
CA THR A 503 -30.04 -38.54 16.11
C THR A 503 -30.11 -39.99 16.58
N PRO A 504 -29.82 -40.29 17.86
CA PRO A 504 -30.10 -41.63 18.36
C PRO A 504 -31.61 -41.85 18.24
N ARG A 505 -31.99 -42.92 17.53
CA ARG A 505 -33.37 -43.36 17.39
C ARG A 505 -33.97 -43.79 18.71
#